data_AF-A0A1F3J144-F1
#
_entry.id   AF-A0A1F3J144-F1
#
_cell.length_a   1.000
_cell.length_b   1.000
_cell.length_c   1.000
_cell.angle_alpha   90.00
_cell.angle_beta   90.00
_cell.angle_gamma   90.00
#
_symmetry.space_group_name_H-M   'P 1'
#
loop_
_entity.id
_entity.type
_entity.pdbx_description
1 polymer ?
#
loop_
_entity_poly.entity_id
_entity_poly.type
_entity_poly.pdbx_seq_one_letter_code
_entity_poly.pdbx_strand_id
1 'polypeptide(L)'
;MINSCLKQLIYLLENRKITDYFLWVFIAFTLILYSCNSQNSNAEKSAFNGIDRLDNCFNPISGDTIIKIDNIMFKASKLMKYEILKHGEKSKFYKHGDTVFEDPKKIIVANYEAIATPGVFVKFSFKNDFCDFDVAEIYSGKLAMPDFSTDRSALKFVTRIKNGCEDEGVNFAGHYTIVTWGCGSSCQQMAIVDRITGKIIYSQLPFMNNYSGSEFRKDSRMLIINAESLSENWGFEEGFIRVNPYTDPSVFVISENTVMRIE
;
A
#
# COMPACT_ATOMS: atom_id res chain seq x y z
N MET A 1 -28.97 8.01 52.63
CA MET A 1 -27.87 7.66 53.55
C MET A 1 -26.52 7.67 52.83
N ILE A 2 -26.05 8.84 52.37
CA ILE A 2 -24.62 9.08 52.03
C ILE A 2 -24.32 10.49 52.52
N ASN A 3 -24.37 10.67 53.84
CA ASN A 3 -24.08 11.95 54.49
C ASN A 3 -23.24 11.76 55.77
N SER A 4 -22.49 10.65 55.83
CA SER A 4 -21.58 10.32 56.93
C SER A 4 -20.11 10.20 56.49
N CYS A 5 -19.83 9.93 55.21
CA CYS A 5 -18.47 9.70 54.73
C CYS A 5 -17.71 10.99 54.40
N LEU A 6 -18.40 12.08 54.01
CA LEU A 6 -17.75 13.36 53.69
C LEU A 6 -17.28 14.15 54.93
N LYS A 7 -17.92 13.95 56.10
CA LYS A 7 -17.54 14.65 57.33
C LYS A 7 -16.31 14.05 58.03
N GLN A 8 -15.95 12.82 57.70
CA GLN A 8 -14.79 12.15 58.29
C GLN A 8 -13.49 12.41 57.50
N LEU A 9 -13.60 12.77 56.22
CA LEU A 9 -12.46 13.12 55.37
C LEU A 9 -11.92 14.53 55.66
N ILE A 10 -12.78 15.47 56.09
CA ILE A 10 -12.40 16.86 56.38
C ILE A 10 -11.71 16.98 57.76
N TYR A 11 -12.08 16.15 58.74
CA TYR A 11 -11.48 16.16 60.08
C TYR A 11 -10.04 15.60 60.12
N LEU A 12 -9.66 14.78 59.13
CA LEU A 12 -8.31 14.19 59.05
C LEU A 12 -7.28 15.09 58.35
N LEU A 13 -7.72 16.22 57.76
CA LEU A 13 -6.83 17.15 57.04
C LEU A 13 -6.34 18.34 57.91
N GLU A 14 -6.84 18.49 59.14
CA GLU A 14 -6.52 19.66 59.98
C GLU A 14 -5.44 19.44 61.05
N ASN A 15 -4.89 18.21 61.21
CA ASN A 15 -3.83 17.98 62.18
C ASN A 15 -2.51 17.55 61.53
N ARG A 16 -1.56 18.50 61.61
CA ARG A 16 -0.13 18.44 61.30
C ARG A 16 0.52 17.05 61.46
N LYS A 17 1.48 16.82 60.55
CA LYS A 17 2.49 15.72 60.47
C LYS A 17 2.16 14.54 59.55
N ILE A 18 1.62 14.79 58.37
CA ILE A 18 1.67 13.79 57.28
C ILE A 18 2.00 14.44 55.93
N THR A 19 2.88 15.44 55.90
CA THR A 19 3.32 16.06 54.64
C THR A 19 4.52 15.35 54.01
N ASP A 20 5.34 14.66 54.80
CA ASP A 20 6.48 13.91 54.24
C ASP A 20 6.08 12.48 53.84
N TYR A 21 5.22 11.82 54.63
CA TYR A 21 4.82 10.44 54.32
C TYR A 21 3.94 10.38 53.06
N PHE A 22 3.06 11.35 52.82
CA PHE A 22 2.27 11.38 51.60
C PHE A 22 3.09 11.72 50.36
N LEU A 23 4.11 12.59 50.46
CA LEU A 23 4.98 12.88 49.31
C LEU A 23 5.88 11.68 48.97
N TRP A 24 6.41 10.97 49.97
CA TRP A 24 7.17 9.73 49.76
C TRP A 24 6.29 8.56 49.31
N VAL A 25 5.06 8.45 49.82
CA VAL A 25 4.08 7.45 49.33
C VAL A 25 3.63 7.80 47.91
N PHE A 26 3.44 9.07 47.55
CA PHE A 26 3.11 9.47 46.17
C PHE A 26 4.29 9.23 45.22
N ILE A 27 5.54 9.56 45.62
CA ILE A 27 6.74 9.29 44.83
C ILE A 27 6.95 7.77 44.67
N ALA A 28 6.77 6.99 45.75
CA ALA A 28 6.80 5.54 45.69
C ALA A 28 5.66 4.96 44.82
N PHE A 29 4.45 5.53 44.87
CA PHE A 29 3.34 5.10 44.01
C PHE A 29 3.58 5.47 42.54
N THR A 30 4.20 6.63 42.25
CA THR A 30 4.59 7.00 40.88
C THR A 30 5.76 6.17 40.36
N LEU A 31 6.69 5.75 41.22
CA LEU A 31 7.79 4.84 40.86
C LEU A 31 7.32 3.38 40.74
N ILE A 32 6.33 2.95 41.53
CA ILE A 32 5.71 1.63 41.41
C ILE A 32 4.80 1.57 40.16
N LEU A 33 4.15 2.68 39.77
CA LEU A 33 3.44 2.79 38.48
C LEU A 33 4.40 2.93 37.29
N TYR A 34 5.63 3.42 37.49
CA TYR A 34 6.70 3.34 36.47
C TYR A 34 7.39 1.96 36.42
N SER A 35 7.34 1.18 37.51
CA SER A 35 7.99 -0.13 37.62
C SER A 35 7.03 -1.32 37.45
N CYS A 36 5.74 -1.08 37.23
CA CYS A 36 4.77 -2.07 36.76
C CYS A 36 4.28 -1.73 35.34
N ASN A 37 5.21 -1.61 34.40
CA ASN A 37 4.89 -1.93 33.00
C ASN A 37 6.11 -2.48 32.24
N SER A 38 6.89 -3.32 32.92
CA SER A 38 8.03 -4.03 32.35
C SER A 38 8.00 -5.47 32.84
N GLN A 39 7.05 -6.26 32.31
CA GLN A 39 7.31 -7.62 31.84
C GLN A 39 6.07 -8.20 31.15
N ASN A 40 6.29 -8.60 29.89
CA ASN A 40 5.59 -9.64 29.16
C ASN A 40 4.10 -9.42 28.82
N SER A 41 3.88 -8.61 27.80
CA SER A 41 2.98 -9.01 26.71
C SER A 41 3.80 -9.59 25.54
N ASN A 42 4.50 -10.70 25.78
CA ASN A 42 4.78 -11.62 24.67
C ASN A 42 3.49 -12.41 24.42
N ALA A 43 2.47 -11.71 23.94
CA ALA A 43 1.58 -12.35 23.00
C ALA A 43 2.47 -12.64 21.80
N GLU A 44 2.90 -13.90 21.69
CA GLU A 44 3.38 -14.50 20.46
C GLU A 44 2.35 -14.18 19.37
N LYS A 45 2.51 -13.00 18.74
CA LYS A 45 2.23 -12.89 17.33
C LYS A 45 3.10 -13.99 16.74
N SER A 46 2.48 -15.06 16.30
CA SER A 46 3.01 -15.89 15.24
C SER A 46 3.25 -14.98 14.04
N ALA A 47 4.33 -14.20 14.12
CA ALA A 47 5.11 -13.86 12.95
C ALA A 47 5.33 -15.22 12.31
N PHE A 48 4.63 -15.45 11.21
CA PHE A 48 4.92 -16.56 10.36
C PHE A 48 6.34 -16.29 9.89
N ASN A 49 7.33 -16.81 10.62
CA ASN A 49 8.73 -16.83 10.25
C ASN A 49 8.84 -17.73 9.01
N GLY A 50 8.37 -17.20 7.88
CA GLY A 50 8.62 -17.74 6.56
C GLY A 50 10.04 -17.44 6.08
N ILE A 51 10.84 -16.72 6.88
CA ILE A 51 12.25 -16.43 6.58
C ILE A 51 13.15 -17.60 7.01
N ASP A 52 12.81 -18.36 8.06
CA ASP A 52 13.65 -19.48 8.55
C ASP A 52 13.55 -20.79 7.73
N ARG A 53 12.81 -20.81 6.60
CA ARG A 53 12.78 -21.95 5.66
C ARG A 53 13.30 -21.66 4.25
N LEU A 54 13.84 -20.46 4.00
CA LEU A 54 14.53 -20.17 2.73
C LEU A 54 16.06 -20.17 2.84
N ASP A 55 16.60 -20.35 4.04
CA ASP A 55 18.05 -20.19 4.28
C ASP A 55 18.90 -21.45 4.06
N ASN A 56 18.35 -22.54 3.51
CA ASN A 56 19.12 -23.79 3.32
C ASN A 56 19.06 -24.41 1.91
N CYS A 57 18.82 -23.62 0.86
CA CYS A 57 19.07 -24.06 -0.54
C CYS A 57 19.87 -23.09 -1.40
N PHE A 58 20.36 -21.97 -0.84
CA PHE A 58 21.20 -21.04 -1.58
C PHE A 58 22.60 -21.03 -1.00
N ASN A 59 23.46 -21.91 -1.51
CA ASN A 59 24.88 -21.59 -1.52
C ASN A 59 25.07 -20.52 -2.61
N PRO A 60 25.28 -19.23 -2.27
CA PRO A 60 25.59 -18.24 -3.29
C PRO A 60 26.84 -18.70 -4.01
N ILE A 61 26.74 -18.93 -5.32
CA ILE A 61 27.91 -19.18 -6.15
C ILE A 61 28.71 -17.87 -6.08
N SER A 62 29.86 -17.92 -5.43
CA SER A 62 30.84 -16.83 -5.36
C SER A 62 31.03 -16.22 -6.76
N GLY A 63 30.41 -15.07 -7.02
CA GLY A 63 30.48 -14.39 -8.32
C GLY A 63 29.18 -13.93 -8.98
N ASP A 64 28.06 -13.75 -8.28
CA ASP A 64 26.87 -13.12 -8.88
C ASP A 64 27.14 -11.68 -9.39
N THR A 65 26.38 -11.25 -10.41
CA THR A 65 26.40 -9.91 -10.99
C THR A 65 24.99 -9.45 -11.37
N ILE A 66 24.79 -8.13 -11.40
CA ILE A 66 23.56 -7.52 -11.88
C ILE A 66 23.69 -7.34 -13.39
N ILE A 67 22.84 -8.02 -14.15
CA ILE A 67 22.74 -7.88 -15.59
C ILE A 67 21.62 -6.89 -15.88
N LYS A 68 21.92 -5.86 -16.70
CA LYS A 68 20.93 -4.89 -17.19
C LYS A 68 20.88 -4.88 -18.70
N ILE A 69 19.67 -4.94 -19.23
CA ILE A 69 19.39 -4.95 -20.66
C ILE A 69 18.19 -4.04 -20.90
N ASP A 70 18.45 -2.83 -21.41
CA ASP A 70 17.44 -1.78 -21.58
C ASP A 70 16.71 -1.45 -20.26
N ASN A 71 15.41 -1.72 -20.19
CA ASN A 71 14.54 -1.60 -19.03
C ASN A 71 14.49 -2.90 -18.20
N ILE A 72 15.36 -3.88 -18.40
CA ILE A 72 15.33 -5.15 -17.66
C ILE A 72 16.56 -5.26 -16.77
N MET A 73 16.38 -5.79 -15.57
CA MET A 73 17.44 -6.06 -14.62
C MET A 73 17.21 -7.40 -13.94
N PHE A 74 18.25 -8.21 -13.79
CA PHE A 74 18.18 -9.44 -12.98
C PHE A 74 19.57 -9.79 -12.43
N LYS A 75 19.58 -10.56 -11.34
CA LYS A 75 20.82 -11.04 -10.72
C LYS A 75 21.12 -12.45 -11.24
N ALA A 76 22.33 -12.66 -11.72
CA ALA A 76 22.76 -13.94 -12.26
C ALA A 76 24.25 -14.18 -12.00
N SER A 77 24.69 -15.44 -12.12
CA SER A 77 26.11 -15.77 -12.09
C SER A 77 26.88 -15.00 -13.18
N LYS A 78 28.09 -14.51 -12.88
CA LYS A 78 29.01 -13.90 -13.87
C LYS A 78 29.30 -14.78 -15.09
N LEU A 79 29.12 -16.10 -14.96
CA LEU A 79 29.36 -17.06 -16.03
C LEU A 79 28.12 -17.31 -16.91
N MET A 80 26.99 -16.67 -16.58
CA MET A 80 25.75 -16.84 -17.32
C MET A 80 25.88 -16.28 -18.74
N LYS A 81 25.51 -17.11 -19.72
CA LYS A 81 25.28 -16.67 -21.10
C LYS A 81 23.79 -16.41 -21.29
N TYR A 82 23.44 -15.40 -22.09
CA TYR A 82 22.08 -15.14 -22.54
C TYR A 82 22.07 -14.76 -24.02
N GLU A 83 20.92 -14.93 -24.65
CA GLU A 83 20.60 -14.37 -25.97
C GLU A 83 19.36 -13.49 -25.87
N ILE A 84 19.35 -12.41 -26.66
CA ILE A 84 18.17 -11.58 -26.90
C ILE A 84 17.70 -11.89 -28.31
N LEU A 85 16.45 -12.34 -28.41
CA LEU A 85 15.81 -12.76 -29.64
C LEU A 85 14.60 -11.87 -29.92
N LYS A 86 14.27 -11.66 -31.20
CA LYS A 86 12.95 -11.19 -31.59
C LYS A 86 11.97 -12.36 -31.56
N HIS A 87 10.68 -12.06 -31.43
CA HIS A 87 9.65 -13.08 -31.48
C HIS A 87 9.73 -13.86 -32.81
N GLY A 88 9.78 -15.20 -32.72
CA GLY A 88 9.96 -16.10 -33.87
C GLY A 88 11.42 -16.44 -34.25
N GLU A 89 12.41 -15.75 -33.68
CA GLU A 89 13.82 -16.14 -33.84
C GLU A 89 14.15 -17.37 -32.98
N LYS A 90 15.01 -18.24 -33.50
CA LYS A 90 15.49 -19.42 -32.76
C LYS A 90 16.83 -19.12 -32.13
N SER A 91 17.00 -19.58 -30.90
CA SER A 91 18.26 -19.46 -30.19
C SER A 91 19.38 -20.21 -30.92
N LYS A 92 20.58 -19.61 -30.96
CA LYS A 92 21.78 -20.25 -31.54
C LYS A 92 22.48 -21.14 -30.52
N PHE A 93 22.40 -20.80 -29.23
CA PHE A 93 23.06 -21.53 -28.15
C PHE A 93 22.15 -22.52 -27.42
N TYR A 94 20.83 -22.31 -27.42
CA TYR A 94 19.89 -23.09 -26.61
C TYR A 94 18.88 -23.85 -27.48
N LYS A 95 18.88 -25.18 -27.40
CA LYS A 95 17.85 -26.02 -28.06
C LYS A 95 16.52 -26.05 -27.30
N HIS A 96 16.56 -25.86 -25.99
CA HIS A 96 15.42 -25.90 -25.05
C HIS A 96 15.55 -24.85 -23.94
N GLY A 97 16.24 -23.73 -24.19
CA GLY A 97 16.52 -22.75 -23.14
C GLY A 97 15.24 -22.20 -22.53
N ASP A 98 15.21 -22.10 -21.20
CA ASP A 98 14.11 -21.49 -20.49
C ASP A 98 14.02 -20.00 -20.88
N THR A 99 12.81 -19.56 -21.18
CA THR A 99 12.55 -18.14 -21.40
C THR A 99 12.63 -17.43 -20.06
N VAL A 100 13.64 -16.59 -19.91
CA VAL A 100 13.88 -15.81 -18.69
C VAL A 100 12.97 -14.61 -18.63
N PHE A 101 12.70 -14.00 -19.79
CA PHE A 101 11.81 -12.87 -19.93
C PHE A 101 11.25 -12.81 -21.34
N GLU A 102 10.00 -12.41 -21.48
CA GLU A 102 9.37 -12.13 -22.75
C GLU A 102 8.52 -10.86 -22.63
N ASP A 103 8.69 -9.96 -23.60
CA ASP A 103 7.79 -8.84 -23.84
C ASP A 103 7.38 -8.83 -25.33
N PRO A 104 6.45 -7.96 -25.76
CA PRO A 104 6.02 -7.92 -27.16
C PRO A 104 7.13 -7.63 -28.19
N LYS A 105 8.31 -7.17 -27.78
CA LYS A 105 9.43 -6.80 -28.65
C LYS A 105 10.54 -7.85 -28.65
N LYS A 106 10.77 -8.56 -27.54
CA LYS A 106 11.93 -9.45 -27.36
C LYS A 106 11.69 -10.61 -26.39
N ILE A 107 12.50 -11.64 -26.58
CA ILE A 107 12.62 -12.82 -25.72
C ILE A 107 14.06 -12.87 -25.23
N ILE A 108 14.25 -13.02 -23.92
CA ILE A 108 15.56 -13.30 -23.31
C ILE A 108 15.60 -14.78 -22.96
N VAL A 109 16.54 -15.49 -23.58
CA VAL A 109 16.78 -16.91 -23.33
C VAL A 109 18.10 -17.05 -22.58
N ALA A 110 18.08 -17.77 -21.46
CA ALA A 110 19.29 -18.10 -20.71
C ALA A 110 19.14 -19.45 -20.00
N ASN A 111 20.21 -19.90 -19.34
CA ASN A 111 20.10 -21.01 -18.40
C ASN A 111 19.48 -20.50 -17.09
N TYR A 112 18.22 -20.87 -16.81
CA TYR A 112 17.48 -20.43 -15.63
C TYR A 112 18.20 -20.80 -14.32
N GLU A 113 18.92 -21.92 -14.28
CA GLU A 113 19.70 -22.37 -13.11
C GLU A 113 20.83 -21.41 -12.72
N ALA A 114 21.22 -20.49 -13.61
CA ALA A 114 22.25 -19.48 -13.35
C ALA A 114 21.68 -18.14 -12.86
N ILE A 115 20.36 -17.99 -12.75
CA ILE A 115 19.71 -16.82 -12.18
C ILE A 115 19.70 -16.97 -10.66
N ALA A 116 20.50 -16.13 -9.99
CA ALA A 116 20.48 -16.04 -8.54
C ALA A 116 19.24 -15.22 -8.16
N THR A 117 18.21 -15.89 -7.63
CA THR A 117 16.95 -15.29 -7.15
C THR A 117 17.17 -13.89 -6.57
N PRO A 118 16.49 -12.87 -7.12
CA PRO A 118 15.02 -12.79 -7.08
C PRO A 118 14.40 -12.40 -8.43
N GLY A 119 14.37 -13.30 -9.42
CA GLY A 119 13.59 -13.08 -10.65
C GLY A 119 14.06 -11.91 -11.54
N VAL A 120 13.21 -11.57 -12.51
CA VAL A 120 13.45 -10.49 -13.46
C VAL A 120 12.70 -9.23 -13.03
N PHE A 121 13.43 -8.11 -13.01
CA PHE A 121 12.92 -6.77 -12.73
C PHE A 121 12.82 -5.97 -14.00
N VAL A 122 11.78 -5.15 -14.11
CA VAL A 122 11.56 -4.24 -15.23
C VAL A 122 11.54 -2.81 -14.69
N LYS A 123 12.26 -1.89 -15.35
CA LYS A 123 12.18 -0.47 -15.09
C LYS A 123 10.78 -0.01 -15.47
N PHE A 124 9.99 0.26 -14.44
CA PHE A 124 8.63 0.71 -14.57
C PHE A 124 8.63 2.23 -14.77
N SER A 125 7.84 2.69 -15.72
CA SER A 125 7.61 4.11 -15.96
C SER A 125 6.22 4.25 -16.55
N PHE A 126 5.40 5.11 -15.96
CA PHE A 126 4.12 5.47 -16.56
C PHE A 126 4.36 6.22 -17.86
N LYS A 127 3.52 5.98 -18.86
CA LYS A 127 3.59 6.71 -20.13
C LYS A 127 3.17 8.17 -19.98
N ASN A 128 2.31 8.44 -19.01
CA ASN A 128 1.72 9.76 -18.77
C ASN A 128 2.03 10.20 -17.34
N ASP A 129 2.15 11.51 -17.15
CA ASP A 129 2.30 12.14 -15.86
C ASP A 129 0.98 12.75 -15.39
N PHE A 130 0.85 13.01 -14.09
CA PHE A 130 -0.34 13.66 -13.53
C PHE A 130 -0.67 15.00 -14.23
N CYS A 131 0.36 15.75 -14.64
CA CYS A 131 0.24 17.04 -15.33
C CYS A 131 -0.44 16.94 -16.71
N ASP A 132 -0.43 15.76 -17.35
CA ASP A 132 -1.13 15.55 -18.62
C ASP A 132 -2.67 15.58 -18.45
N PHE A 133 -3.15 15.50 -17.21
CA PHE A 133 -4.56 15.41 -16.86
C PHE A 133 -5.00 16.45 -15.83
N ASP A 134 -4.34 17.62 -15.82
CA ASP A 134 -4.66 18.72 -14.92
C ASP A 134 -6.12 19.18 -15.03
N VAL A 135 -6.66 19.64 -13.91
CA VAL A 135 -7.96 20.29 -13.83
C VAL A 135 -7.80 21.80 -13.71
N ALA A 136 -8.71 22.55 -14.31
CA ALA A 136 -8.64 24.01 -14.29
C ALA A 136 -8.89 24.60 -12.89
N GLU A 137 -9.76 23.98 -12.10
CA GLU A 137 -10.22 24.50 -10.82
C GLU A 137 -10.47 23.37 -9.81
N ILE A 138 -10.30 23.70 -8.53
CA ILE A 138 -10.69 22.84 -7.40
C ILE A 138 -11.98 23.42 -6.80
N TYR A 139 -13.03 22.62 -6.81
CA TYR A 139 -14.34 22.97 -6.28
C TYR A 139 -14.28 23.27 -4.79
N SER A 140 -14.59 24.51 -4.43
CA SER A 140 -14.62 25.02 -3.06
C SER A 140 -16.03 25.37 -2.57
N GLY A 141 -17.06 24.95 -3.31
CA GLY A 141 -18.45 25.20 -2.96
C GLY A 141 -18.94 24.30 -1.83
N LYS A 142 -20.26 24.34 -1.58
CA LYS A 142 -20.88 23.41 -0.63
C LYS A 142 -20.77 21.99 -1.19
N LEU A 143 -20.13 21.11 -0.43
CA LEU A 143 -19.94 19.72 -0.82
C LEU A 143 -21.25 18.95 -0.65
N ALA A 144 -21.68 18.25 -1.70
CA ALA A 144 -22.82 17.35 -1.64
C ALA A 144 -22.53 16.16 -0.71
N MET A 145 -23.58 15.68 -0.05
CA MET A 145 -23.54 14.40 0.66
C MET A 145 -23.58 13.25 -0.34
N PRO A 146 -22.94 12.10 -0.05
CA PRO A 146 -23.04 10.92 -0.90
C PRO A 146 -24.49 10.45 -1.07
N ASP A 147 -24.93 10.28 -2.31
CA ASP A 147 -26.25 9.79 -2.69
C ASP A 147 -26.20 8.29 -3.04
N PHE A 148 -26.55 7.46 -2.07
CA PHE A 148 -26.56 6.00 -2.19
C PHE A 148 -27.65 5.45 -3.12
N SER A 149 -28.58 6.28 -3.61
CA SER A 149 -29.52 5.87 -4.65
C SER A 149 -28.83 5.72 -6.01
N THR A 150 -27.72 6.45 -6.24
CA THR A 150 -26.96 6.43 -7.50
C THR A 150 -26.13 5.16 -7.68
N ASP A 151 -25.72 4.51 -6.60
CA ASP A 151 -25.07 3.20 -6.60
C ASP A 151 -25.47 2.41 -5.36
N ARG A 152 -26.47 1.54 -5.51
CA ARG A 152 -26.99 0.72 -4.41
C ARG A 152 -25.99 -0.29 -3.86
N SER A 153 -24.93 -0.61 -4.60
CA SER A 153 -23.87 -1.52 -4.11
C SER A 153 -23.06 -0.89 -2.98
N ALA A 154 -23.02 0.45 -2.93
CA ALA A 154 -22.36 1.22 -1.88
C ALA A 154 -23.12 1.21 -0.52
N LEU A 155 -24.37 0.73 -0.48
CA LEU A 155 -25.16 0.65 0.76
C LEU A 155 -24.52 -0.23 1.84
N LYS A 156 -23.60 -1.13 1.46
CA LYS A 156 -22.83 -1.96 2.39
C LYS A 156 -21.77 -1.15 3.17
N PHE A 157 -21.47 0.07 2.74
CA PHE A 157 -20.35 0.88 3.23
C PHE A 157 -20.76 2.32 3.58
N VAL A 158 -22.03 2.54 3.94
CA VAL A 158 -22.58 3.88 4.20
C VAL A 158 -21.73 4.69 5.17
N THR A 159 -21.38 4.12 6.32
CA THR A 159 -20.58 4.81 7.33
C THR A 159 -19.18 5.14 6.82
N ARG A 160 -18.53 4.21 6.11
CA ARG A 160 -17.17 4.42 5.58
C ARG A 160 -17.15 5.56 4.57
N ILE A 161 -18.10 5.56 3.63
CA ILE A 161 -18.20 6.57 2.57
C ILE A 161 -18.56 7.94 3.14
N LYS A 162 -19.51 8.00 4.09
CA LYS A 162 -19.88 9.27 4.73
C LYS A 162 -18.72 9.88 5.52
N ASN A 163 -18.12 9.10 6.42
CA ASN A 163 -17.01 9.58 7.24
C ASN A 163 -15.82 9.97 6.37
N GLY A 164 -15.43 9.14 5.40
CA GLY A 164 -14.34 9.49 4.48
C GLY A 164 -14.63 10.74 3.66
N CYS A 165 -15.88 10.98 3.22
CA CYS A 165 -16.22 12.23 2.54
C CYS A 165 -16.16 13.47 3.44
N GLU A 166 -16.42 13.30 4.73
CA GLU A 166 -16.31 14.36 5.74
C GLU A 166 -14.85 14.65 6.06
N ASP A 167 -14.04 13.60 6.28
CA ASP A 167 -12.64 13.70 6.67
C ASP A 167 -11.74 14.23 5.54
N GLU A 168 -11.95 13.75 4.31
CA GLU A 168 -11.04 14.02 3.19
C GLU A 168 -11.36 15.30 2.40
N GLY A 169 -12.64 15.71 2.38
CA GLY A 169 -13.08 16.78 1.48
C GLY A 169 -12.78 16.46 0.00
N VAL A 170 -12.56 17.46 -0.84
CA VAL A 170 -12.14 17.25 -2.23
C VAL A 170 -10.66 16.89 -2.27
N ASN A 171 -10.34 15.65 -2.65
CA ASN A 171 -8.97 15.15 -2.72
C ASN A 171 -8.58 14.60 -4.10
N PHE A 172 -9.51 14.60 -5.06
CA PHE A 172 -9.29 14.04 -6.40
C PHE A 172 -9.95 14.87 -7.51
N ALA A 173 -9.26 15.03 -8.64
CA ALA A 173 -9.84 15.47 -9.92
C ALA A 173 -10.76 16.70 -9.84
N GLY A 174 -10.37 17.69 -9.06
CA GLY A 174 -11.01 19.01 -8.94
C GLY A 174 -12.25 19.03 -8.05
N HIS A 175 -13.06 17.98 -8.03
CA HIS A 175 -14.34 17.98 -7.29
C HIS A 175 -14.77 16.63 -6.75
N TYR A 176 -13.88 15.63 -6.78
CA TYR A 176 -14.16 14.30 -6.28
C TYR A 176 -13.54 14.07 -4.90
N THR A 177 -14.17 13.16 -4.17
CA THR A 177 -13.54 12.50 -3.03
C THR A 177 -13.34 11.03 -3.34
N ILE A 178 -12.09 10.59 -3.26
CA ILE A 178 -11.74 9.19 -3.14
C ILE A 178 -11.77 8.82 -1.66
N VAL A 179 -12.49 7.75 -1.33
CA VAL A 179 -12.52 7.14 0.00
C VAL A 179 -12.06 5.69 -0.11
N THR A 180 -11.08 5.30 0.70
CA THR A 180 -10.49 3.95 0.71
C THR A 180 -10.68 3.25 2.04
N TRP A 181 -10.80 1.92 2.03
CA TRP A 181 -10.89 1.12 3.26
C TRP A 181 -10.39 -0.31 3.06
N GLY A 182 -10.03 -0.98 4.15
CA GLY A 182 -9.64 -2.39 4.13
C GLY A 182 -10.82 -3.35 3.86
N CYS A 183 -10.55 -4.37 3.07
CA CYS A 183 -11.48 -5.44 2.67
C CYS A 183 -11.16 -6.80 3.32
N GLY A 184 -9.96 -6.96 3.89
CA GLY A 184 -9.46 -8.20 4.48
C GLY A 184 -7.95 -8.33 4.24
N SER A 185 -7.42 -9.57 4.28
CA SER A 185 -6.00 -9.91 4.02
C SER A 185 -5.40 -9.14 2.84
N SER A 186 -4.62 -8.09 3.13
CA SER A 186 -3.95 -7.15 2.20
C SER A 186 -4.80 -6.53 1.07
N CYS A 187 -6.12 -6.73 1.07
CA CYS A 187 -7.02 -6.17 0.07
C CYS A 187 -7.62 -4.85 0.57
N GLN A 188 -7.69 -3.87 -0.32
CA GLN A 188 -8.39 -2.62 -0.10
C GLN A 188 -9.62 -2.52 -1.02
N GLN A 189 -10.49 -1.55 -0.72
CA GLN A 189 -11.62 -1.15 -1.55
C GLN A 189 -11.68 0.38 -1.58
N MET A 190 -12.32 0.94 -2.61
CA MET A 190 -12.54 2.37 -2.69
C MET A 190 -13.91 2.72 -3.26
N ALA A 191 -14.35 3.95 -3.01
CA ALA A 191 -15.42 4.61 -3.75
C ALA A 191 -14.95 6.01 -4.18
N ILE A 192 -15.47 6.48 -5.31
CA ILE A 192 -15.30 7.86 -5.76
C ILE A 192 -16.66 8.56 -5.63
N VAL A 193 -16.69 9.72 -4.99
CA VAL A 193 -17.89 10.52 -4.80
C VAL A 193 -17.73 11.87 -5.47
N ASP A 194 -18.63 12.19 -6.39
CA ASP A 194 -18.75 13.53 -6.97
C ASP A 194 -19.27 14.48 -5.89
N ARG A 195 -18.46 15.47 -5.47
CA ARG A 195 -18.82 16.40 -4.39
C ARG A 195 -19.65 17.59 -4.85
N ILE A 196 -19.98 17.69 -6.14
CA ILE A 196 -20.98 18.63 -6.65
C ILE A 196 -22.36 17.97 -6.62
N THR A 197 -22.47 16.72 -7.06
CA THR A 197 -23.77 16.04 -7.24
C THR A 197 -24.13 15.04 -6.16
N GLY A 198 -23.14 14.51 -5.44
CA GLY A 198 -23.29 13.40 -4.49
C GLY A 198 -23.22 12.02 -5.16
N LYS A 199 -23.08 11.93 -6.49
CA LYS A 199 -23.04 10.66 -7.21
C LYS A 199 -21.89 9.78 -6.73
N ILE A 200 -22.18 8.51 -6.45
CA ILE A 200 -21.22 7.52 -6.00
C ILE A 200 -20.83 6.62 -7.18
N ILE A 201 -19.53 6.35 -7.31
CA ILE A 201 -18.94 5.41 -8.26
C ILE A 201 -18.25 4.33 -7.43
N TYR A 202 -18.88 3.17 -7.29
CA TYR A 202 -18.35 2.04 -6.53
C TYR A 202 -18.39 0.75 -7.35
N SER A 203 -19.58 0.34 -7.80
CA SER A 203 -19.79 -0.87 -8.60
C SER A 203 -19.23 -0.80 -10.01
N GLN A 204 -19.00 0.41 -10.52
CA GLN A 204 -18.46 0.65 -11.87
C GLN A 204 -16.93 0.68 -11.91
N LEU A 205 -16.27 0.59 -10.75
CA LEU A 205 -14.81 0.60 -10.68
C LEU A 205 -14.25 -0.73 -11.19
N PRO A 206 -13.42 -0.73 -12.25
CA PRO A 206 -13.02 -1.96 -12.96
C PRO A 206 -11.95 -2.79 -12.24
N PHE A 207 -11.46 -2.32 -11.09
CA PHE A 207 -10.31 -2.90 -10.37
C PHE A 207 -10.66 -3.36 -8.94
N MET A 208 -11.94 -3.37 -8.56
CA MET A 208 -12.38 -3.66 -7.19
C MET A 208 -12.00 -5.04 -6.65
N ASN A 209 -11.70 -6.01 -7.53
CA ASN A 209 -11.32 -7.36 -7.14
C ASN A 209 -9.80 -7.52 -6.92
N ASN A 210 -9.02 -6.49 -7.24
CA ASN A 210 -7.56 -6.54 -7.22
C ASN A 210 -6.99 -5.13 -6.97
N TYR A 211 -7.31 -4.58 -5.80
CA TYR A 211 -6.92 -3.24 -5.38
C TYR A 211 -6.06 -3.29 -4.10
N SER A 212 -4.81 -2.85 -4.22
CA SER A 212 -3.86 -2.63 -3.11
C SER A 212 -3.18 -1.27 -3.29
N GLY A 213 -3.84 -0.23 -2.77
CA GLY A 213 -3.34 1.13 -2.81
C GLY A 213 -3.52 1.86 -4.13
N SER A 214 -3.60 3.18 -4.04
CA SER A 214 -3.70 4.08 -5.18
C SER A 214 -2.85 5.34 -4.98
N GLU A 215 -2.47 5.95 -6.09
CA GLU A 215 -1.95 7.30 -6.12
C GLU A 215 -2.84 8.19 -6.98
N PHE A 216 -3.15 9.37 -6.45
CA PHE A 216 -4.01 10.34 -7.11
C PHE A 216 -3.71 11.75 -6.56
N ARG A 217 -4.20 12.77 -7.27
CA ARG A 217 -4.06 14.16 -6.85
C ARG A 217 -5.37 14.91 -6.97
N LYS A 218 -5.54 15.92 -6.12
CA LYS A 218 -6.70 16.82 -6.13
C LYS A 218 -6.82 17.62 -7.43
N ASP A 219 -5.69 17.87 -8.10
CA ASP A 219 -5.56 18.71 -9.28
C ASP A 219 -5.41 17.92 -10.59
N SER A 220 -5.53 16.59 -10.55
CA SER A 220 -5.40 15.74 -11.73
C SER A 220 -6.53 14.72 -11.83
N ARG A 221 -6.96 14.43 -13.06
CA ARG A 221 -7.96 13.38 -13.36
C ARG A 221 -7.35 11.99 -13.44
N MET A 222 -6.03 11.88 -13.35
CA MET A 222 -5.31 10.60 -13.39
C MET A 222 -5.37 9.89 -12.04
N LEU A 223 -5.61 8.59 -12.09
CA LEU A 223 -5.66 7.68 -10.94
C LEU A 223 -4.78 6.47 -11.24
N ILE A 224 -3.78 6.24 -10.40
CA ILE A 224 -2.92 5.06 -10.46
C ILE A 224 -3.45 4.06 -9.44
N ILE A 225 -3.72 2.85 -9.91
CA ILE A 225 -4.20 1.73 -9.09
C ILE A 225 -3.09 0.72 -8.91
N ASN A 226 -3.04 0.08 -7.74
CA ASN A 226 -2.00 -0.85 -7.31
C ASN A 226 -0.62 -0.20 -7.20
N ALA A 227 -0.57 1.07 -6.81
CA ALA A 227 0.68 1.80 -6.62
C ALA A 227 1.54 1.21 -5.48
N GLU A 228 0.96 0.59 -4.46
CA GLU A 228 1.73 -0.06 -3.38
C GLU A 228 2.60 -1.22 -3.91
N SER A 229 2.18 -1.86 -5.02
CA SER A 229 3.01 -2.89 -5.67
C SER A 229 4.35 -2.35 -6.18
N LEU A 230 4.41 -1.04 -6.47
CA LEU A 230 5.66 -0.37 -6.82
C LEU A 230 6.60 -0.33 -5.62
N SER A 231 6.04 -0.24 -4.41
CA SER A 231 6.78 -0.13 -3.16
C SER A 231 7.30 -1.47 -2.60
N GLU A 232 6.65 -2.58 -2.94
CA GLU A 232 6.94 -3.92 -2.38
C GLU A 232 7.89 -4.75 -3.25
N ASN A 233 8.09 -4.35 -4.51
CA ASN A 233 8.79 -5.15 -5.51
C ASN A 233 10.08 -4.51 -6.04
N TRP A 234 10.69 -3.57 -5.31
CA TRP A 234 11.91 -2.91 -5.78
C TRP A 234 13.03 -3.90 -6.05
N GLY A 235 13.68 -3.71 -7.19
CA GLY A 235 14.95 -4.32 -7.49
C GLY A 235 16.09 -3.67 -6.74
N PHE A 236 17.31 -4.04 -7.12
CA PHE A 236 18.54 -3.47 -6.58
C PHE A 236 18.72 -1.96 -6.90
N GLU A 237 17.84 -1.39 -7.73
CA GLU A 237 17.89 0.01 -8.18
C GLU A 237 16.49 0.63 -8.26
N GLU A 238 16.47 1.95 -8.06
CA GLU A 238 15.26 2.77 -8.09
C GLU A 238 14.56 2.67 -9.45
N GLY A 239 13.25 2.41 -9.44
CA GLY A 239 12.38 2.34 -10.61
C GLY A 239 12.34 0.96 -11.26
N PHE A 240 13.22 0.02 -10.86
CA PHE A 240 13.11 -1.37 -11.28
C PHE A 240 12.21 -2.15 -10.34
N ILE A 241 11.24 -2.86 -10.90
CA ILE A 241 10.17 -3.52 -10.15
C ILE A 241 10.08 -4.96 -10.62
N ARG A 242 9.97 -5.88 -9.66
CA ARG A 242 9.81 -7.31 -9.96
C ARG A 242 8.49 -7.50 -10.69
N VAL A 243 8.55 -8.21 -11.82
CA VAL A 243 7.33 -8.53 -12.58
C VAL A 243 6.43 -9.41 -11.69
N ASN A 244 5.26 -8.88 -11.31
CA ASN A 244 4.22 -9.62 -10.61
C ASN A 244 2.94 -9.61 -11.45
N PRO A 245 2.51 -10.76 -12.02
CA PRO A 245 1.32 -10.82 -12.87
C PRO A 245 0.02 -10.52 -12.11
N TYR A 246 0.05 -10.51 -10.77
CA TYR A 246 -1.14 -10.30 -9.94
C TYR A 246 -1.33 -8.87 -9.45
N THR A 247 -0.34 -7.99 -9.52
CA THR A 247 -0.42 -6.64 -8.94
C THR A 247 0.17 -5.60 -9.88
N ASP A 248 -0.13 -5.68 -11.17
CA ASP A 248 0.39 -4.72 -12.14
C ASP A 248 -0.27 -3.35 -11.90
N PRO A 249 0.52 -2.27 -11.70
CA PRO A 249 -0.01 -0.93 -11.66
C PRO A 249 -0.80 -0.63 -12.93
N SER A 250 -1.96 0.00 -12.78
CA SER A 250 -2.80 0.37 -13.92
C SER A 250 -3.20 1.83 -13.80
N VAL A 251 -3.24 2.54 -14.93
CA VAL A 251 -3.56 3.96 -14.95
C VAL A 251 -4.94 4.16 -15.52
N PHE A 252 -5.72 4.98 -14.81
CA PHE A 252 -7.06 5.36 -15.18
C PHE A 252 -7.18 6.88 -15.25
N VAL A 253 -8.17 7.35 -16.01
CA VAL A 253 -8.58 8.74 -16.05
C VAL A 253 -10.07 8.82 -15.78
N ILE A 254 -10.47 9.75 -14.92
CA ILE A 254 -11.88 10.07 -14.72
C ILE A 254 -12.35 11.17 -15.69
N SER A 255 -13.52 10.96 -16.28
CA SER A 255 -14.22 11.97 -17.08
C SER A 255 -15.72 11.74 -16.94
N GLU A 256 -16.48 12.79 -16.62
CA GLU A 256 -17.95 12.72 -16.51
C GLU A 256 -18.45 11.55 -15.65
N ASN A 257 -17.86 11.35 -14.46
CA ASN A 257 -18.19 10.25 -13.56
C ASN A 257 -17.94 8.83 -14.13
N THR A 258 -17.09 8.71 -15.15
CA THR A 258 -16.66 7.44 -15.76
C THR A 258 -15.15 7.28 -15.60
N VAL A 259 -14.71 6.10 -15.16
CA VAL A 259 -13.30 5.77 -14.97
C VAL A 259 -12.84 4.88 -16.12
N MET A 260 -11.88 5.35 -16.92
CA MET A 260 -11.39 4.66 -18.12
C MET A 260 -9.92 4.30 -17.97
N ARG A 261 -9.56 3.04 -18.26
CA ARG A 261 -8.17 2.60 -18.27
C ARG A 261 -7.44 3.18 -19.48
N ILE A 262 -6.24 3.69 -19.27
CA ILE A 262 -5.35 4.22 -20.32
C ILE A 262 -4.01 3.51 -20.38
N GLU A 263 -3.64 2.78 -19.32
CA GLU A 263 -2.43 1.97 -19.18
C GLU A 263 -2.71 0.75 -18.30
#